data_AF-A0AAN6MHE8-F1
#
_entry.id   AF-A0AAN6MHE8-F1
#
_cell.length_a   1.000
_cell.length_b   1.000
_cell.length_c   1.000
_cell.angle_alpha   90.00
_cell.angle_beta   90.00
_cell.angle_gamma   90.00
#
_symmetry.space_group_name_H-M   'P 1'
#
loop_
_entity.id
_entity.type
_entity.pdbx_description
1 polymer ?
#
loop_
_entity_poly.entity_id
_entity_poly.type
_entity_poly.pdbx_seq_one_letter_code
_entity_poly.pdbx_strand_id
1 'polypeptide(L)'
;MADPLSVAGSAVGIVSLGIQVCQGLVSYLRSVQGRRHEIATCLKNVQGLVSVFSSLNDVLPSLAKQQLADHAVIEQCLLDCKDDLADLQQLVLKLKGSPNPKDVKGKVREAGRAVIFPFREGEMASIRRCLRDLVGNLGLAISTASLKSDILQTEGIDAIRTDLEDLSVQSTVTQCALADLSSRMQANSCQLALLGSTVSGSLEVIMETVTQTEWLVRDLGQTVMGGFTVVQTDLRSIESKALVTNRALTELLAKVDTVSEQMSGLSMQIPQPRTWKWFLLPEVTVRFGLRCADVP
;
A
#
# COMPACT_ATOMS: atom_id res chain seq x y z
N MET A 1 -70.36 -10.24 0.69
CA MET A 1 -69.40 -9.20 1.13
C MET A 1 -68.68 -9.77 2.34
N ALA A 2 -67.35 -9.71 2.40
CA ALA A 2 -66.59 -10.28 3.51
C ALA A 2 -66.83 -9.45 4.78
N ASP A 3 -67.07 -10.11 5.91
CA ASP A 3 -67.25 -9.45 7.20
C ASP A 3 -65.96 -8.70 7.60
N PRO A 4 -66.04 -7.46 8.14
CA PRO A 4 -64.88 -6.67 8.53
C PRO A 4 -63.94 -7.39 9.52
N LEU A 5 -64.50 -8.27 10.35
CA LEU A 5 -63.75 -9.12 11.30
C LEU A 5 -62.95 -10.22 10.60
N SER A 6 -63.39 -10.70 9.44
CA SER A 6 -62.69 -11.73 8.65
C SER A 6 -61.46 -11.18 7.92
N VAL A 7 -61.38 -9.85 7.73
CA VAL A 7 -60.23 -9.16 7.09
C VAL A 7 -59.19 -8.73 8.14
N ALA A 8 -59.57 -8.65 9.42
CA ALA A 8 -58.69 -8.31 10.55
C ALA A 8 -57.77 -9.47 11.01
N GLY A 9 -57.34 -10.33 10.08
CA GLY A 9 -56.38 -11.41 10.33
C GLY A 9 -54.92 -10.97 10.33
N SER A 10 -54.64 -9.73 9.91
CA SER A 10 -53.30 -9.13 9.86
C SER A 10 -53.29 -7.78 10.57
N ALA A 11 -52.12 -7.32 11.00
CA ALA A 11 -51.96 -6.02 11.66
C ALA A 11 -52.54 -4.85 10.83
N VAL A 12 -52.31 -4.86 9.51
CA VAL A 12 -52.90 -3.88 8.58
C VAL A 12 -54.44 -3.98 8.54
N GLY A 13 -54.97 -5.21 8.58
CA GLY A 13 -56.42 -5.46 8.65
C GLY A 13 -57.03 -4.92 9.95
N ILE A 14 -56.33 -5.05 11.07
CA ILE A 14 -56.78 -4.56 12.38
C ILE A 14 -56.76 -3.03 12.40
N VAL A 15 -55.70 -2.41 11.86
CA VAL A 15 -55.62 -0.95 11.70
C VAL A 15 -56.78 -0.43 10.85
N SER A 16 -57.06 -1.08 9.71
CA SER A 16 -58.20 -0.72 8.84
C SER A 16 -59.54 -0.85 9.57
N LEU A 17 -59.73 -1.91 10.37
CA LEU A 17 -60.92 -2.07 11.21
C LEU A 17 -61.03 -0.92 12.23
N GLY A 18 -59.92 -0.58 12.89
CA GLY A 18 -59.83 0.54 13.84
C GLY A 18 -60.25 1.87 13.24
N ILE A 19 -59.80 2.18 12.01
CA ILE A 19 -60.22 3.38 11.28
C ILE A 19 -61.74 3.37 11.06
N GLN A 20 -62.30 2.26 10.57
CA GLN A 20 -63.74 2.16 10.30
C GLN A 20 -64.60 2.31 11.56
N VAL A 21 -64.23 1.63 12.65
CA VAL A 21 -64.96 1.70 13.92
C VAL A 21 -64.90 3.11 14.51
N CYS A 22 -63.73 3.73 14.52
CA CYS A 22 -63.55 5.08 15.04
C CYS A 22 -64.28 6.13 14.19
N GLN A 23 -64.24 6.04 12.86
CA GLN A 23 -65.01 6.91 11.98
C GLN A 23 -66.52 6.73 12.16
N GLY A 24 -66.98 5.49 12.32
CA GLY A 24 -68.36 5.16 12.63
C GLY A 24 -68.83 5.79 13.95
N LEU A 25 -67.96 5.80 14.96
CA LEU A 25 -68.20 6.44 16.25
C LEU A 25 -68.18 7.97 16.13
N VAL A 26 -67.25 8.58 15.38
CA VAL A 26 -67.27 10.04 15.11
C VAL A 26 -68.57 10.46 14.44
N SER A 27 -69.02 9.72 13.42
CA SER A 27 -70.29 10.01 12.72
C SER A 27 -71.48 9.92 13.67
N TYR A 28 -71.49 8.92 14.55
CA TYR A 28 -72.54 8.77 15.55
C TYR A 28 -72.50 9.93 16.56
N LEU A 29 -71.34 10.21 17.17
CA LEU A 29 -71.18 11.27 18.17
C LEU A 29 -71.53 12.67 17.63
N ARG A 30 -71.21 12.96 16.36
CA ARG A 30 -71.64 14.21 15.69
C ARG A 30 -73.16 14.31 15.53
N SER A 31 -73.85 13.20 15.29
CA SER A 31 -75.32 13.19 15.13
C SER A 31 -76.07 13.49 16.44
N VAL A 32 -75.44 13.22 17.60
CA VAL A 32 -76.02 13.39 18.95
C VAL A 32 -75.45 14.61 19.69
N GLN A 33 -74.60 15.42 19.04
CA GLN A 33 -73.73 16.43 19.65
C GLN A 33 -74.45 17.62 20.31
N GLY A 34 -75.78 17.64 20.32
CA GLY A 34 -76.59 18.81 20.65
C GLY A 34 -76.56 19.32 22.09
N ARG A 35 -75.84 18.71 23.07
CA ARG A 35 -76.01 19.17 24.47
C ARG A 35 -74.96 18.83 25.57
N ARG A 36 -73.81 18.17 25.35
CA ARG A 36 -72.88 17.82 26.46
C ARG A 36 -71.38 17.96 26.15
N HIS A 37 -70.64 18.60 27.06
CA HIS A 37 -69.18 18.75 27.01
C HIS A 37 -68.43 17.41 26.98
N GLU A 38 -68.93 16.37 27.67
CA GLU A 38 -68.35 15.02 27.65
C GLU A 38 -68.32 14.37 26.26
N ILE A 39 -69.29 14.69 25.40
CA ILE A 39 -69.35 14.19 24.02
C ILE A 39 -68.21 14.81 23.21
N ALA A 40 -67.91 16.10 23.42
CA ALA A 40 -66.84 16.79 22.72
C ALA A 40 -65.46 16.20 23.07
N THR A 41 -65.21 15.88 24.34
CA THR A 41 -63.95 15.22 24.77
C THR A 41 -63.83 13.82 24.19
N CYS A 42 -64.92 13.04 24.19
CA CYS A 42 -64.93 11.71 23.57
C CYS A 42 -64.64 11.80 22.06
N LEU A 43 -65.28 12.74 21.36
CA LEU A 43 -65.10 12.96 19.93
C LEU A 43 -63.63 13.33 19.58
N LYS A 44 -62.99 14.19 20.39
CA LYS A 44 -61.56 14.51 20.25
C LYS A 44 -60.67 13.27 20.40
N ASN A 45 -60.92 12.44 21.41
CA ASN A 45 -60.13 11.22 21.64
C ASN A 45 -60.27 10.23 20.47
N VAL A 46 -61.49 10.06 19.95
CA VAL A 46 -61.74 9.17 18.80
C VAL A 46 -61.09 9.71 17.53
N GLN A 47 -61.11 11.03 17.29
CA GLN A 47 -60.38 11.64 16.17
C GLN A 47 -58.86 11.46 16.30
N GLY A 48 -58.31 11.61 17.50
CA GLY A 48 -56.90 11.31 17.77
C GLY A 48 -56.56 9.86 17.42
N LEU A 49 -57.42 8.93 17.81
CA LEU A 49 -57.22 7.51 17.51
C LEU A 49 -57.30 7.20 16.01
N VAL A 50 -58.18 7.86 15.25
CA VAL A 50 -58.19 7.77 13.77
C VAL A 50 -56.85 8.23 13.19
N SER A 51 -56.28 9.32 13.71
CA SER A 51 -54.97 9.83 13.26
C SER A 51 -53.85 8.84 13.55
N VAL A 52 -53.86 8.21 14.73
CA VAL A 52 -52.87 7.18 15.11
C VAL A 52 -52.98 5.97 14.19
N PHE A 53 -54.19 5.44 13.99
CA PHE A 53 -54.39 4.32 13.07
C PHE A 53 -54.03 4.65 11.62
N SER A 54 -54.30 5.88 11.15
CA SER A 54 -53.90 6.29 9.80
C SER A 54 -52.38 6.33 9.66
N SER A 55 -51.69 6.88 10.67
CA SER A 55 -50.22 6.92 10.69
C SER A 55 -49.62 5.51 10.73
N LEU A 56 -50.21 4.61 11.53
CA LEU A 56 -49.81 3.20 11.58
C LEU A 56 -50.05 2.49 10.25
N ASN A 57 -51.15 2.78 9.55
CA ASN A 57 -51.43 2.21 8.24
C ASN A 57 -50.38 2.57 7.18
N ASP A 58 -49.82 3.77 7.29
CA ASP A 58 -48.76 4.24 6.37
C ASP A 58 -47.39 3.66 6.73
N VAL A 59 -47.09 3.47 8.03
CA VAL A 59 -45.78 3.04 8.52
C VAL A 59 -45.61 1.51 8.55
N LEU A 60 -46.67 0.75 8.83
CA LEU A 60 -46.62 -0.73 8.91
C LEU A 60 -46.02 -1.39 7.66
N PRO A 61 -46.42 -1.02 6.43
CA PRO A 61 -45.89 -1.63 5.21
C PRO A 61 -44.40 -1.41 5.02
N SER A 62 -43.87 -0.24 5.43
CA SER A 62 -42.42 0.03 5.40
C SER A 62 -41.66 -0.79 6.44
N LEU A 63 -42.20 -0.89 7.67
CA LEU A 63 -41.59 -1.68 8.74
C LEU A 63 -41.52 -3.18 8.39
N ALA A 64 -42.57 -3.71 7.75
CA ALA A 64 -42.63 -5.11 7.30
C ALA A 64 -41.56 -5.41 6.22
N LYS A 65 -41.36 -4.47 5.29
CA LYS A 65 -40.36 -4.61 4.21
C LYS A 65 -38.92 -4.59 4.74
N GLN A 66 -38.65 -3.76 5.76
CA GLN A 66 -37.33 -3.65 6.34
C GLN A 66 -37.02 -4.74 7.38
N GLN A 67 -37.96 -5.67 7.65
CA GLN A 67 -37.80 -6.74 8.65
C GLN A 67 -37.30 -6.22 10.00
N LEU A 68 -37.73 -5.00 10.36
CA LEU A 68 -37.31 -4.37 11.60
C LEU A 68 -37.92 -5.15 12.77
N ALA A 69 -37.12 -5.38 13.80
CA ALA A 69 -37.56 -6.06 15.01
C ALA A 69 -38.73 -5.33 15.71
N ASP A 70 -38.90 -4.05 15.40
CA ASP A 70 -39.97 -3.16 15.84
C ASP A 70 -41.33 -3.51 15.23
N HIS A 71 -41.36 -4.11 14.03
CA HIS A 71 -42.58 -4.57 13.38
C HIS A 71 -43.30 -5.62 14.23
N ALA A 72 -42.57 -6.59 14.79
CA ALA A 72 -43.16 -7.68 15.57
C ALA A 72 -43.83 -7.16 16.87
N VAL A 73 -43.23 -6.16 17.52
CA VAL A 73 -43.78 -5.56 18.75
C VAL A 73 -45.06 -4.79 18.46
N ILE A 74 -45.05 -3.99 17.39
CA ILE A 74 -46.22 -3.20 16.96
C ILE A 74 -47.34 -4.13 16.45
N GLU A 75 -46.99 -5.20 15.73
CA GLU A 75 -47.93 -6.21 15.25
C GLU A 75 -48.60 -6.97 16.40
N GLN A 76 -47.85 -7.40 17.41
CA GLN A 76 -48.45 -8.04 18.60
C GLN A 76 -49.37 -7.08 19.34
N CYS A 77 -48.96 -5.82 19.53
CA CYS A 77 -49.83 -4.85 20.18
C CYS A 77 -51.13 -4.59 19.40
N LEU A 78 -51.05 -4.55 18.06
CA LEU A 78 -52.24 -4.45 17.21
C LEU A 78 -53.13 -5.70 17.32
N LEU A 79 -52.54 -6.89 17.42
CA LEU A 79 -53.28 -8.13 17.67
C LEU A 79 -54.00 -8.11 19.02
N ASP A 80 -53.34 -7.64 20.08
CA ASP A 80 -53.95 -7.51 21.41
C ASP A 80 -55.11 -6.48 21.40
N CYS A 81 -54.96 -5.42 20.60
CA CYS A 81 -55.99 -4.40 20.38
C CYS A 81 -57.21 -4.90 19.58
N LYS A 82 -57.15 -6.09 18.98
CA LYS A 82 -58.22 -6.63 18.12
C LYS A 82 -59.50 -6.90 18.89
N ASP A 83 -59.40 -7.51 20.07
CA ASP A 83 -60.56 -7.87 20.88
C ASP A 83 -61.24 -6.60 21.42
N ASP A 84 -60.44 -5.63 21.88
CA ASP A 84 -60.92 -4.30 22.28
C ASP A 84 -61.66 -3.59 21.14
N LEU A 85 -61.12 -3.65 19.90
CA LEU A 85 -61.75 -3.09 18.72
C LEU A 85 -63.05 -3.80 18.32
N ALA A 86 -63.10 -5.12 18.47
CA ALA A 86 -64.29 -5.91 18.22
C ALA A 86 -65.41 -5.59 19.24
N ASP A 87 -65.05 -5.45 20.52
CA ASP A 87 -65.97 -5.03 21.58
C ASP A 87 -66.49 -3.61 21.33
N LEU A 88 -65.61 -2.69 20.93
CA LEU A 88 -65.97 -1.33 20.55
C LEU A 88 -66.92 -1.32 19.34
N GLN A 89 -66.67 -2.16 18.33
CA GLN A 89 -67.54 -2.31 17.16
C GLN A 89 -68.93 -2.81 17.57
N GLN A 90 -69.00 -3.82 18.45
CA GLN A 90 -70.25 -4.37 18.93
C GLN A 90 -71.05 -3.34 19.73
N LEU A 91 -70.38 -2.53 20.56
CA LEU A 91 -70.97 -1.40 21.28
C LEU A 91 -71.53 -0.36 20.31
N VAL A 92 -70.79 0.02 19.26
CA VAL A 92 -71.26 0.97 18.24
C VAL A 92 -72.48 0.43 17.48
N LEU A 93 -72.51 -0.86 17.16
CA LEU A 93 -73.66 -1.50 16.49
C LEU A 93 -74.90 -1.54 17.39
N LYS A 94 -74.73 -1.85 18.69
CA LYS A 94 -75.80 -1.80 19.69
C LYS A 94 -76.39 -0.39 19.82
N LEU A 95 -75.53 0.63 19.79
CA LEU A 95 -75.93 2.05 19.88
C LEU A 95 -76.62 2.57 18.62
N LYS A 96 -76.26 2.08 17.42
CA LYS A 96 -76.92 2.44 16.16
C LYS A 96 -78.31 1.82 15.98
N GLY A 97 -78.68 0.83 16.80
CA GLY A 97 -79.95 0.12 16.73
C GLY A 97 -79.96 -0.94 15.62
N SER A 98 -80.39 -2.15 15.94
CA SER A 98 -80.56 -3.23 14.97
C SER A 98 -81.58 -2.83 13.89
N PRO A 99 -81.28 -2.97 12.58
CA PRO A 99 -82.28 -2.83 11.53
C PRO A 99 -83.19 -4.06 11.58
N ASN A 100 -84.28 -3.99 12.32
CA ASN A 100 -85.27 -5.07 12.34
C ASN A 100 -86.04 -5.04 11.00
N PRO A 101 -86.06 -6.13 10.20
CA PRO A 101 -86.58 -6.12 8.82
C PRO A 101 -88.13 -6.21 8.72
N LYS A 102 -88.87 -5.62 9.66
CA LYS A 102 -90.33 -5.79 9.74
C LYS A 102 -91.18 -4.54 9.91
N ASP A 103 -90.66 -3.34 9.64
CA ASP A 103 -91.50 -2.13 9.74
C ASP A 103 -91.37 -1.19 8.53
N VAL A 104 -91.75 -1.72 7.37
CA VAL A 104 -92.08 -0.92 6.17
C VAL A 104 -93.52 -0.44 6.23
N LYS A 105 -93.86 0.37 7.23
CA LYS A 105 -94.96 1.36 7.12
C LYS A 105 -95.05 2.24 8.37
N GLY A 106 -94.52 3.47 8.27
CA GLY A 106 -95.17 4.58 8.98
C GLY A 106 -94.33 5.52 9.86
N LYS A 107 -92.99 5.55 9.79
CA LYS A 107 -92.20 6.42 10.68
C LYS A 107 -91.11 7.26 10.02
N VAL A 108 -91.50 8.11 9.08
CA VAL A 108 -90.67 9.28 8.68
C VAL A 108 -90.77 10.42 9.72
N ARG A 109 -91.70 10.33 10.69
CA ARG A 109 -91.90 11.36 11.73
C ARG A 109 -91.13 11.13 13.04
N GLU A 110 -90.37 10.04 13.15
CA GLU A 110 -89.64 9.68 14.38
C GLU A 110 -88.12 9.76 14.28
N ALA A 111 -87.57 10.07 13.09
CA ALA A 111 -86.15 10.36 12.92
C ALA A 111 -85.70 11.62 13.69
N GLY A 112 -86.62 12.53 14.01
CA GLY A 112 -86.35 13.74 14.80
C GLY A 112 -86.55 13.58 16.32
N ARG A 113 -87.15 12.48 16.80
CA ARG A 113 -87.42 12.23 18.24
C ARG A 113 -86.57 11.14 18.86
N ALA A 114 -85.81 10.37 18.07
CA ALA A 114 -84.84 9.40 18.56
C ALA A 114 -83.46 10.00 18.94
N VAL A 115 -83.41 11.30 19.26
CA VAL A 115 -82.25 11.92 19.94
C VAL A 115 -82.36 11.75 21.47
N ILE A 116 -83.21 10.82 21.93
CA ILE A 116 -83.26 10.41 23.34
C ILE A 116 -82.07 9.48 23.56
N PHE A 117 -80.94 10.13 23.83
CA PHE A 117 -79.73 9.61 24.42
C PHE A 117 -80.07 8.66 25.58
N PRO A 118 -79.93 7.32 25.45
CA PRO A 118 -79.85 6.43 26.57
C PRO A 118 -78.40 5.94 26.65
N PHE A 119 -77.42 6.82 26.45
CA PHE A 119 -76.07 6.54 26.90
C PHE A 119 -76.20 6.44 28.42
N ARG A 120 -76.50 5.24 28.91
CA ARG A 120 -76.27 4.89 30.30
C ARG A 120 -74.82 5.31 30.54
N GLU A 121 -74.54 6.12 31.56
CA GLU A 121 -73.19 6.64 31.82
C GLU A 121 -72.12 5.52 31.75
N GLY A 122 -72.51 4.29 32.09
CA GLY A 122 -71.71 3.08 31.92
C GLY A 122 -71.26 2.76 30.48
N GLU A 123 -72.08 2.96 29.44
CA GLU A 123 -71.70 2.68 28.05
C GLU A 123 -70.70 3.72 27.52
N MET A 124 -70.89 5.00 27.85
CA MET A 124 -69.91 6.04 27.51
C MET A 124 -68.60 5.84 28.28
N ALA A 125 -68.69 5.43 29.55
CA ALA A 125 -67.52 5.10 30.36
C ALA A 125 -66.76 3.89 29.81
N SER A 126 -67.47 2.87 29.31
CA SER A 126 -66.89 1.69 28.66
C SER A 126 -66.16 2.04 27.37
N ILE A 127 -66.79 2.82 26.48
CA ILE A 127 -66.14 3.32 25.24
C ILE A 127 -64.88 4.11 25.58
N ARG A 128 -64.95 5.05 26.53
CA ARG A 128 -63.78 5.85 26.94
C ARG A 128 -62.68 5.02 27.59
N ARG A 129 -63.02 3.94 28.31
CA ARG A 129 -62.05 3.01 28.90
C ARG A 129 -61.33 2.24 27.79
N CYS A 130 -62.09 1.57 26.92
CA CYS A 130 -61.55 0.84 25.77
C CYS A 130 -60.65 1.73 24.90
N LEU A 131 -61.06 2.97 24.59
CA LEU A 131 -60.22 3.93 23.85
C LEU A 131 -58.91 4.31 24.57
N ARG A 132 -58.95 4.49 25.91
CA ARG A 132 -57.73 4.80 26.67
C ARG A 132 -56.79 3.61 26.72
N ASP A 133 -57.33 2.42 26.92
CA ASP A 133 -56.54 1.19 27.00
C ASP A 133 -55.85 0.95 25.64
N LEU A 134 -56.58 1.16 24.52
CA LEU A 134 -56.02 1.09 23.16
C LEU A 134 -54.89 2.10 22.92
N VAL A 135 -55.11 3.37 23.28
CA VAL A 135 -54.09 4.43 23.12
C VAL A 135 -52.88 4.17 24.03
N GLY A 136 -53.12 3.68 25.25
CA GLY A 136 -52.07 3.33 26.20
C GLY A 136 -51.21 2.17 25.70
N ASN A 137 -51.84 1.08 25.26
CA ASN A 137 -51.16 -0.10 24.74
C ASN A 137 -50.35 0.24 23.48
N LEU A 138 -50.97 0.92 22.51
CA LEU A 138 -50.28 1.35 21.28
C LEU A 138 -49.12 2.33 21.59
N GLY A 139 -49.34 3.28 22.49
CA GLY A 139 -48.31 4.24 22.90
C GLY A 139 -47.11 3.57 23.57
N LEU A 140 -47.36 2.60 24.45
CA LEU A 140 -46.31 1.79 25.08
C LEU A 140 -45.54 0.98 24.04
N ALA A 141 -46.24 0.27 23.15
CA ALA A 141 -45.60 -0.54 22.11
C ALA A 141 -44.74 0.29 21.15
N ILE A 142 -45.23 1.45 20.71
CA ILE A 142 -44.46 2.38 19.87
C ILE A 142 -43.23 2.91 20.62
N SER A 143 -43.39 3.27 21.90
CA SER A 143 -42.27 3.76 22.71
C SER A 143 -41.21 2.68 22.92
N THR A 144 -41.62 1.45 23.20
CA THR A 144 -40.71 0.29 23.35
C THR A 144 -40.00 -0.04 22.05
N ALA A 145 -40.71 0.01 20.91
CA ALA A 145 -40.12 -0.16 19.58
C ALA A 145 -39.09 0.94 19.28
N SER A 146 -39.42 2.22 19.53
CA SER A 146 -38.48 3.33 19.35
C SER A 146 -37.21 3.14 20.19
N LEU A 147 -37.37 2.79 21.47
CA LEU A 147 -36.24 2.57 22.38
C LEU A 147 -35.34 1.43 21.91
N LYS A 148 -35.93 0.36 21.37
CA LYS A 148 -35.18 -0.77 20.81
C LYS A 148 -34.43 -0.36 19.55
N SER A 149 -35.05 0.40 18.65
CA SER A 149 -34.38 1.00 17.49
C SER A 149 -33.18 1.84 17.91
N ASP A 150 -33.34 2.70 18.91
CA ASP A 150 -32.28 3.57 19.42
C ASP A 150 -31.10 2.78 20.00
N ILE A 151 -31.39 1.71 20.75
CA ILE A 151 -30.36 0.80 21.30
C ILE A 151 -29.59 0.12 20.15
N LEU A 152 -30.30 -0.46 19.17
CA LEU A 152 -29.67 -1.14 18.03
C LEU A 152 -28.85 -0.17 17.17
N GLN A 153 -29.34 1.07 16.98
CA GLN A 153 -28.57 2.11 16.30
C GLN A 153 -27.31 2.46 17.08
N THR A 154 -27.39 2.56 18.41
CA THR A 154 -26.22 2.84 19.26
C THR A 154 -25.18 1.72 19.16
N GLU A 155 -25.59 0.45 19.23
CA GLU A 155 -24.70 -0.70 19.03
C GLU A 155 -24.06 -0.69 17.63
N GLY A 156 -24.83 -0.38 16.59
CA GLY A 156 -24.31 -0.25 15.24
C GLY A 156 -23.31 0.88 15.08
N ILE A 157 -23.55 2.03 15.73
CA ILE A 157 -22.62 3.16 15.75
C ILE A 157 -21.33 2.79 16.49
N ASP A 158 -21.43 2.07 17.61
CA ASP A 158 -20.25 1.61 18.36
C ASP A 158 -19.42 0.60 17.55
N ALA A 159 -20.06 -0.33 16.83
CA ALA A 159 -19.36 -1.25 15.94
C ALA A 159 -18.64 -0.52 14.79
N ILE A 160 -19.30 0.46 14.16
CA ILE A 160 -18.68 1.31 13.14
C ILE A 160 -17.51 2.10 13.73
N ARG A 161 -17.65 2.59 14.97
CA ARG A 161 -16.59 3.31 15.67
C ARG A 161 -15.38 2.41 15.91
N THR A 162 -15.57 1.17 16.36
CA THR A 162 -14.45 0.23 16.55
C THR A 162 -13.75 -0.08 15.24
N ASP A 163 -14.49 -0.30 14.16
CA ASP A 163 -13.92 -0.54 12.82
C ASP A 163 -13.11 0.66 12.33
N LEU A 164 -13.57 1.88 12.62
CA LEU A 164 -12.86 3.12 12.29
C LEU A 164 -11.57 3.28 13.10
N GLU A 165 -11.59 2.93 14.38
CA GLU A 165 -10.41 2.93 15.25
C GLU A 165 -9.36 1.92 14.75
N ASP A 166 -9.77 0.71 14.36
CA ASP A 166 -8.90 -0.31 13.76
C ASP A 166 -8.32 0.14 12.42
N LEU A 167 -9.13 0.74 11.56
CA LEU A 167 -8.67 1.29 10.28
C LEU A 167 -7.66 2.43 10.49
N SER A 168 -7.86 3.26 11.52
CA SER A 168 -6.92 4.32 11.91
C SER A 168 -5.58 3.73 12.34
N VAL A 169 -5.60 2.70 13.21
CA VAL A 169 -4.39 1.99 13.63
C VAL A 169 -3.67 1.40 12.41
N GLN A 170 -4.40 0.72 11.52
CA GLN A 170 -3.83 0.18 10.29
C GLN A 170 -3.20 1.27 9.41
N SER A 171 -3.86 2.42 9.27
CA SER A 171 -3.32 3.58 8.56
C SER A 171 -2.00 4.04 9.17
N THR A 172 -1.90 4.17 10.49
CA THR A 172 -0.65 4.56 11.16
C THR A 172 0.47 3.55 10.92
N VAL A 173 0.17 2.24 10.96
CA VAL A 173 1.15 1.18 10.67
C VAL A 173 1.65 1.28 9.23
N THR A 174 0.75 1.45 8.26
CA THR A 174 1.15 1.62 6.85
C THR A 174 2.01 2.86 6.64
N GLN A 175 1.70 3.96 7.33
CA GLN A 175 2.48 5.21 7.26
C GLN A 175 3.88 5.04 7.86
N CYS A 176 4.01 4.33 8.98
CA CYS A 176 5.30 3.98 9.58
C CYS A 176 6.15 3.10 8.64
N ALA A 177 5.54 2.08 8.03
CA ALA A 177 6.23 1.21 7.07
C ALA A 177 6.72 2.00 5.84
N LEU A 178 5.92 2.97 5.36
CA LEU A 178 6.30 3.83 4.25
C LEU A 178 7.48 4.75 4.60
N ALA A 179 7.48 5.30 5.83
CA ALA A 179 8.59 6.11 6.34
C ALA A 179 9.89 5.30 6.48
N ASP A 180 9.81 4.05 6.98
CA ASP A 180 10.95 3.14 7.05
C ASP A 180 11.52 2.83 5.66
N LEU A 181 10.64 2.50 4.70
CA LEU A 181 11.06 2.23 3.33
C LEU A 181 11.75 3.44 2.69
N SER A 182 11.21 4.64 2.89
CA SER A 182 11.81 5.89 2.42
C SER A 182 13.19 6.12 3.01
N SER A 183 13.36 5.85 4.31
CA SER A 183 14.66 5.95 5.00
C SER A 183 15.68 4.99 4.40
N ARG A 184 15.30 3.73 4.16
CA ARG A 184 16.18 2.73 3.51
C ARG A 184 16.54 3.12 2.08
N MET A 185 15.59 3.65 1.31
CA MET A 185 15.86 4.15 -0.04
C MET A 185 16.88 5.30 -0.02
N GLN A 186 16.77 6.22 0.93
CA GLN A 186 17.72 7.31 1.08
C GLN A 186 19.11 6.82 1.50
N ALA A 187 19.17 5.86 2.43
CA ALA A 187 20.43 5.23 2.84
C ALA A 187 21.13 4.55 1.64
N ASN A 188 20.38 3.77 0.87
CA ASN A 188 20.90 3.11 -0.34
C ASN A 188 21.35 4.14 -1.38
N SER A 189 20.61 5.23 -1.57
CA SER A 189 20.98 6.33 -2.47
C SER A 189 22.32 6.96 -2.05
N CYS A 190 22.51 7.25 -0.76
CA CYS A 190 23.77 7.75 -0.23
C CYS A 190 24.93 6.76 -0.44
N GLN A 191 24.69 5.46 -0.24
CA GLN A 191 25.71 4.44 -0.49
C GLN A 191 26.11 4.37 -1.96
N LEU A 192 25.15 4.46 -2.89
CA LEU A 192 25.43 4.50 -4.33
C LEU A 192 26.22 5.75 -4.72
N ALA A 193 25.90 6.91 -4.15
CA ALA A 193 26.65 8.14 -4.37
C ALA A 193 28.11 8.02 -3.85
N LEU A 194 28.29 7.44 -2.66
CA LEU A 194 29.61 7.18 -2.09
C LEU A 194 30.42 6.21 -2.96
N LEU A 195 29.81 5.11 -3.38
CA LEU A 195 30.41 4.15 -4.32
C LEU A 195 30.83 4.84 -5.61
N GLY A 196 29.97 5.67 -6.19
CA GLY A 196 30.27 6.47 -7.38
C GLY A 196 31.50 7.37 -7.20
N SER A 197 31.57 8.11 -6.08
CA SER A 197 32.73 8.96 -5.77
C SER A 197 34.02 8.16 -5.56
N THR A 198 33.92 6.99 -4.92
CA THR A 198 35.07 6.12 -4.64
C THR A 198 35.62 5.52 -5.94
N VAL A 199 34.74 5.04 -6.81
CA VAL A 199 35.10 4.53 -8.14
C VAL A 199 35.73 5.64 -8.98
N SER A 200 35.16 6.84 -8.96
CA SER A 200 35.73 7.99 -9.68
C SER A 200 37.13 8.34 -9.19
N GLY A 201 37.33 8.44 -7.87
CA GLY A 201 38.64 8.76 -7.30
C GLY A 201 39.69 7.68 -7.56
N SER A 202 39.31 6.40 -7.51
CA SER A 202 40.23 5.32 -7.86
C SER A 202 40.55 5.27 -9.36
N LEU A 203 39.60 5.62 -10.24
CA LEU A 203 39.87 5.79 -11.67
C LEU A 203 40.87 6.93 -11.92
N GLU A 204 40.74 8.04 -11.21
CA GLU A 204 41.65 9.19 -11.31
C GLU A 204 43.08 8.80 -10.90
N VAL A 205 43.23 8.09 -9.78
CA VAL A 205 44.53 7.56 -9.33
C VAL A 205 45.12 6.58 -10.36
N ILE A 206 44.31 5.65 -10.89
CA ILE A 206 44.78 4.73 -11.93
C ILE A 206 45.26 5.49 -13.16
N MET A 207 44.49 6.48 -13.62
CA MET A 207 44.86 7.28 -14.78
C MET A 207 46.17 8.05 -14.55
N GLU A 208 46.34 8.64 -13.36
CA GLU A 208 47.59 9.30 -12.96
C GLU A 208 48.77 8.32 -13.01
N THR A 209 48.64 7.14 -12.40
CA THR A 209 49.73 6.14 -12.40
C THR A 209 50.07 5.63 -13.81
N VAL A 210 49.08 5.47 -14.69
CA VAL A 210 49.30 5.07 -16.08
C VAL A 210 50.08 6.15 -16.82
N THR A 211 49.68 7.42 -16.70
CA THR A 211 50.40 8.53 -17.35
C THR A 211 51.83 8.67 -16.83
N GLN A 212 52.04 8.47 -15.52
CA GLN A 212 53.36 8.48 -14.91
C GLN A 212 54.22 7.33 -15.44
N THR A 213 53.65 6.13 -15.58
CA THR A 213 54.34 4.95 -16.12
C THR A 213 54.70 5.15 -17.59
N GLU A 214 53.80 5.71 -18.40
CA GLU A 214 54.06 6.04 -19.81
C GLU A 214 55.22 7.03 -19.94
N TRP A 215 55.29 8.05 -19.07
CA TRP A 215 56.40 8.99 -19.04
C TRP A 215 57.72 8.30 -18.72
N LEU A 216 57.76 7.47 -17.67
CA LEU A 216 58.97 6.73 -17.27
C LEU A 216 59.46 5.78 -18.38
N VAL A 217 58.55 5.08 -19.05
CA VAL A 217 58.89 4.20 -20.17
C VAL A 217 59.48 5.00 -21.34
N ARG A 218 58.89 6.17 -21.64
CA ARG A 218 59.40 7.05 -22.71
C ARG A 218 60.78 7.60 -22.37
N ASP A 219 60.97 8.07 -21.15
CA ASP A 219 62.25 8.62 -20.67
C ASP A 219 63.36 7.55 -20.68
N LEU A 220 63.06 6.34 -20.19
CA LEU A 220 63.97 5.21 -20.27
C LEU A 220 64.31 4.87 -21.72
N GLY A 221 63.31 4.86 -22.61
CA GLY A 221 63.50 4.66 -24.04
C GLY A 221 64.46 5.70 -24.66
N GLN A 222 64.29 6.98 -24.33
CA GLN A 222 65.20 8.04 -24.80
C GLN A 222 66.62 7.88 -24.23
N THR A 223 66.74 7.53 -22.95
CA THR A 223 68.02 7.31 -22.28
C THR A 223 68.79 6.14 -22.89
N VAL A 224 68.11 5.01 -23.12
CA VAL A 224 68.69 3.82 -23.76
C VAL A 224 69.12 4.13 -25.20
N MET A 225 68.28 4.84 -25.97
CA MET A 225 68.63 5.27 -27.32
C MET A 225 69.85 6.20 -27.33
N GLY A 226 69.90 7.18 -26.43
CA GLY A 226 71.05 8.06 -26.25
C GLY A 226 72.33 7.27 -25.95
N GLY A 227 72.28 6.35 -24.98
CA GLY A 227 73.41 5.48 -24.66
C GLY A 227 73.88 4.64 -25.86
N PHE A 228 72.95 4.06 -26.62
CA PHE A 228 73.28 3.31 -27.83
C PHE A 228 73.95 4.18 -28.90
N THR A 229 73.47 5.42 -29.10
CA THR A 229 74.11 6.34 -30.07
C THR A 229 75.55 6.66 -29.70
N VAL A 230 75.85 6.86 -28.41
CA VAL A 230 77.22 7.10 -27.90
C VAL A 230 78.10 5.88 -28.16
N VAL A 231 77.63 4.68 -27.78
CA VAL A 231 78.37 3.42 -28.02
C VAL A 231 78.62 3.21 -29.51
N GLN A 232 77.62 3.46 -30.35
CA GLN A 232 77.75 3.34 -31.80
C GLN A 232 78.79 4.32 -32.37
N THR A 233 78.84 5.57 -31.88
CA THR A 233 79.86 6.54 -32.27
C THR A 233 81.26 6.14 -31.82
N ASP A 234 81.40 5.61 -30.60
CA ASP A 234 82.67 5.12 -30.08
C ASP A 234 83.17 3.92 -30.89
N LEU A 235 82.29 2.98 -31.25
CA LEU A 235 82.66 1.85 -32.10
C LEU A 235 83.20 2.31 -33.45
N ARG A 236 82.53 3.26 -34.12
CA ARG A 236 83.00 3.84 -35.39
C ARG A 236 84.34 4.56 -35.22
N SER A 237 84.53 5.25 -34.10
CA SER A 237 85.80 5.90 -33.77
C SER A 237 86.92 4.88 -33.59
N ILE A 238 86.69 3.79 -32.84
CA ILE A 238 87.65 2.70 -32.65
C ILE A 238 87.98 2.03 -33.99
N GLU A 239 86.97 1.72 -34.81
CA GLU A 239 87.13 1.14 -36.13
C GLU A 239 88.02 2.04 -37.02
N SER A 240 87.75 3.36 -37.02
CA SER A 240 88.58 4.31 -37.77
C SER A 240 90.02 4.36 -37.26
N LYS A 241 90.24 4.34 -35.94
CA LYS A 241 91.57 4.31 -35.32
C LYS A 241 92.31 3.02 -35.67
N ALA A 242 91.63 1.88 -35.62
CA ALA A 242 92.17 0.58 -35.98
C ALA A 242 92.58 0.51 -37.46
N LEU A 243 91.82 1.14 -38.35
CA LEU A 243 92.17 1.23 -39.77
C LEU A 243 93.45 2.07 -39.98
N VAL A 244 93.57 3.20 -39.27
CA VAL A 244 94.78 4.04 -39.31
C VAL A 244 96.00 3.31 -38.76
N THR A 245 95.88 2.61 -37.63
CA THR A 245 97.00 1.84 -37.05
C THR A 245 97.40 0.68 -37.96
N ASN A 246 96.43 -0.02 -38.58
CA ASN A 246 96.71 -1.09 -39.53
C ASN A 246 97.46 -0.56 -40.77
N ARG A 247 97.03 0.57 -41.34
CA ARG A 247 97.80 1.23 -42.43
C ARG A 247 99.23 1.56 -42.01
N ALA A 248 99.43 2.16 -40.84
CA ALA A 248 100.77 2.49 -40.34
C ALA A 248 101.64 1.23 -40.17
N LEU A 249 101.08 0.13 -39.66
CA LEU A 249 101.77 -1.15 -39.55
C LEU A 249 102.15 -1.71 -40.92
N THR A 250 101.26 -1.66 -41.91
CA THR A 250 101.59 -2.11 -43.28
C THR A 250 102.69 -1.26 -43.92
N GLU A 251 102.73 0.05 -43.64
CA GLU A 251 103.78 0.94 -44.12
C GLU A 251 105.14 0.63 -43.46
N LEU A 252 105.15 0.35 -42.15
CA LEU A 252 106.35 -0.10 -41.45
C LEU A 252 106.83 -1.46 -41.95
N LEU A 253 105.93 -2.41 -42.19
CA LEU A 253 106.26 -3.70 -42.81
C LEU A 253 106.92 -3.51 -44.17
N ALA A 254 106.32 -2.70 -45.05
CA ALA A 254 106.90 -2.41 -46.37
C ALA A 254 108.29 -1.77 -46.25
N LYS A 255 108.49 -0.85 -45.29
CA LYS A 255 109.82 -0.25 -45.02
C LYS A 255 110.82 -1.31 -44.52
N VAL A 256 110.40 -2.24 -43.67
CA VAL A 256 111.24 -3.35 -43.20
C VAL A 256 111.61 -4.30 -44.34
N ASP A 257 110.66 -4.67 -45.20
CA ASP A 257 110.92 -5.50 -46.38
C ASP A 257 111.90 -4.82 -47.33
N THR A 258 111.75 -3.51 -47.54
CA THR A 258 112.69 -2.71 -48.35
C THR A 258 114.10 -2.73 -47.76
N VAL A 259 114.23 -2.59 -46.43
CA VAL A 259 115.52 -2.68 -45.73
C VAL A 259 116.10 -4.10 -45.83
N SER A 260 115.27 -5.13 -45.72
CA SER A 260 115.66 -6.54 -45.89
C SER A 260 116.18 -6.83 -47.30
N GLU A 261 115.52 -6.29 -48.34
CA GLU A 261 115.97 -6.37 -49.73
C GLU A 261 117.27 -5.58 -49.96
N GLN A 262 117.43 -4.38 -49.38
CA GLN A 262 118.68 -3.62 -49.43
C GLN A 262 119.84 -4.37 -48.74
N MET A 263 119.59 -5.02 -47.60
CA MET A 263 120.57 -5.87 -46.92
C MET A 263 120.94 -7.10 -47.77
N SER A 264 119.98 -7.70 -48.45
CA SER A 264 120.20 -8.84 -49.35
C SER A 264 120.99 -8.43 -50.60
N GLY A 265 120.75 -7.22 -51.15
CA GLY A 265 121.50 -6.66 -52.27
C GLY A 265 122.96 -6.31 -51.93
N LEU A 266 123.22 -5.86 -50.70
CA LEU A 266 124.58 -5.60 -50.21
C LEU A 266 125.38 -6.89 -49.91
N SER A 267 124.69 -8.02 -49.68
CA SER A 267 125.32 -9.33 -49.43
C SER A 267 125.92 -9.99 -50.68
N MET A 268 125.67 -9.46 -51.88
CA MET A 268 126.05 -10.12 -53.14
C MET A 268 127.11 -9.33 -53.90
N GLN A 269 128.08 -8.74 -53.20
CA GLN A 269 129.34 -8.36 -53.80
C GLN A 269 130.46 -8.41 -52.75
N ILE A 270 131.34 -9.40 -52.96
CA ILE A 270 132.79 -9.40 -52.68
C ILE A 270 133.23 -10.18 -51.41
N PRO A 271 134.31 -11.00 -51.50
CA PRO A 271 134.27 -12.44 -51.20
C PRO A 271 135.13 -12.90 -50.00
N GLN A 272 134.91 -14.14 -49.56
CA GLN A 272 135.74 -14.94 -48.62
C GLN A 272 137.18 -15.21 -49.16
N PRO A 273 138.17 -15.71 -48.38
CA PRO A 273 138.32 -15.85 -46.91
C PRO A 273 139.71 -15.41 -46.37
N ARG A 274 139.92 -15.38 -45.04
CA ARG A 274 141.09 -16.02 -44.39
C ARG A 274 141.07 -15.98 -42.84
N THR A 275 140.77 -17.16 -42.29
CA THR A 275 141.54 -17.88 -41.23
C THR A 275 141.96 -17.13 -39.97
N TRP A 276 141.31 -17.45 -38.85
CA TRP A 276 141.98 -17.64 -37.57
C TRP A 276 141.61 -19.03 -37.05
N LYS A 277 142.63 -19.86 -36.87
CA LYS A 277 142.56 -21.29 -36.53
C LYS A 277 143.27 -21.47 -35.20
N TRP A 278 142.51 -21.65 -34.12
CA TRP A 278 142.92 -22.25 -32.84
C TRP A 278 141.64 -22.86 -32.26
N PHE A 279 141.55 -24.04 -31.67
CA PHE A 279 142.36 -25.25 -31.55
C PHE A 279 141.34 -26.28 -30.98
N LEU A 280 141.40 -27.52 -31.45
CA LEU A 280 140.92 -28.78 -30.85
C LEU A 280 139.73 -28.81 -29.83
N LEU A 281 138.72 -29.60 -30.23
CA LEU A 281 137.75 -30.39 -29.43
C LEU A 281 138.31 -30.97 -28.10
N PRO A 282 137.49 -31.43 -27.11
CA PRO A 282 136.38 -32.36 -27.37
C PRO A 282 135.12 -32.31 -26.48
N GLU A 283 134.16 -33.12 -26.94
CA GLU A 283 132.97 -33.69 -26.28
C GLU A 283 133.02 -33.79 -24.75
N VAL A 284 131.94 -33.38 -24.07
CA VAL A 284 131.41 -34.10 -22.90
C VAL A 284 129.86 -34.07 -22.90
N THR A 285 129.34 -35.25 -22.64
CA THR A 285 127.99 -35.79 -22.52
C THR A 285 127.06 -35.11 -21.50
N VAL A 286 125.80 -35.01 -21.90
CA VAL A 286 124.50 -35.00 -21.18
C VAL A 286 124.50 -35.34 -19.66
N ARG A 287 123.83 -34.53 -18.81
CA ARG A 287 122.85 -35.02 -17.82
C ARG A 287 121.96 -33.94 -17.13
N PHE A 288 120.70 -34.36 -16.97
CA PHE A 288 119.56 -33.85 -16.19
C PHE A 288 119.86 -33.32 -14.77
N GLY A 289 119.02 -32.38 -14.30
CA GLY A 289 118.83 -32.09 -12.86
C GLY A 289 117.76 -31.03 -12.57
N LEU A 290 116.59 -31.48 -12.10
CA LEU A 290 115.45 -30.70 -11.56
C LEU A 290 115.72 -30.09 -10.15
N ARG A 291 115.10 -28.94 -9.84
CA ARG A 291 114.27 -28.58 -8.63
C ARG A 291 114.25 -27.05 -8.41
N CYS A 292 113.07 -26.40 -8.38
CA CYS A 292 112.20 -26.04 -7.22
C CYS A 292 112.92 -25.11 -6.20
N ALA A 293 112.39 -24.02 -5.64
CA ALA A 293 111.05 -23.47 -5.37
C ALA A 293 111.24 -21.93 -5.09
N ASP A 294 110.30 -21.05 -4.73
CA ASP A 294 108.95 -21.14 -4.17
C ASP A 294 108.23 -19.76 -4.26
N VAL A 295 106.92 -19.81 -4.07
CA VAL A 295 105.86 -18.76 -4.06
C VAL A 295 105.73 -18.20 -2.61
N PRO A 296 105.20 -16.99 -2.32
CA PRO A 296 103.76 -16.63 -2.38
C PRO A 296 103.40 -15.50 -3.35
#